data_AF-A0A2U3D648-F1
#
_entry.id   AF-A0A2U3D648-F1
#
_cell.length_a   1.000
_cell.length_b   1.000
_cell.length_c   1.000
_cell.angle_alpha   90.00
_cell.angle_beta   90.00
_cell.angle_gamma   90.00
#
_symmetry.space_group_name_H-M   'P 1'
#
loop_
_entity.id
_entity.type
_entity.pdbx_description
1 polymer ?
#
loop_
_entity_poly.entity_id
_entity_poly.type
_entity_poly.pdbx_seq_one_letter_code
_entity_poly.pdbx_strand_id
1 'polypeptide(L)'
;MRRQHIAVEKVAAVIPHYEAGYGFGSRILRMDGGELLDSRSPLTVMKYLLRPYGFSYTEYRHLHQEHWHTKQNLPIVWDGHVFITCKMTRALVPGDETYGFIRLETVDGIRKRDTAGSSFLLLDGRTLDTVLPARYVQDAMGEATLLTFLSVTKAQRQEQALRCALDEMGSKEESEEKPEQKPEQKPPETVRPPESAKPQEPKDSIRETAHNLMKEFKERLTHTTAPSSKSLTGEKDWWDLVLSRIDPVAAAAIRALLDLDKEK
;
A
#
# COMPACT_ATOMS: atom_id res chain seq x y z
N MET A 1 -9.63 -6.93 32.82
CA MET A 1 -10.07 -7.25 31.43
C MET A 1 -8.96 -8.01 30.71
N ARG A 2 -9.25 -9.22 30.18
CA ARG A 2 -8.29 -9.94 29.31
C ARG A 2 -8.19 -9.18 27.99
N ARG A 3 -6.97 -8.82 27.58
CA ARG A 3 -6.73 -8.16 26.28
C ARG A 3 -7.04 -9.16 25.18
N GLN A 4 -8.02 -8.86 24.33
CA GLN A 4 -8.24 -9.64 23.12
C GLN A 4 -7.13 -9.27 22.13
N HIS A 5 -6.35 -10.25 21.71
CA HIS A 5 -5.33 -10.04 20.68
C HIS A 5 -6.03 -10.08 19.32
N ILE A 6 -6.07 -8.93 18.62
CA ILE A 6 -6.62 -8.82 17.28
C ILE A 6 -5.45 -8.75 16.32
N ALA A 7 -5.45 -9.63 15.32
CA ALA A 7 -4.48 -9.56 14.22
C ALA A 7 -4.83 -8.38 13.29
N VAL A 8 -3.84 -7.61 12.85
CA VAL A 8 -4.06 -6.35 12.13
C VAL A 8 -4.75 -6.56 10.77
N GLU A 9 -4.56 -7.73 10.15
CA GLU A 9 -5.19 -8.17 8.91
C GLU A 9 -6.70 -8.37 9.06
N LYS A 10 -7.19 -8.52 10.30
CA LYS A 10 -8.62 -8.61 10.62
C LYS A 10 -9.24 -7.25 10.94
N VAL A 11 -8.50 -6.17 10.85
CA VAL A 11 -8.97 -4.81 11.15
C VAL A 11 -9.39 -4.13 9.84
N ALA A 12 -10.62 -3.61 9.83
CA ALA A 12 -11.17 -2.78 8.77
C ALA A 12 -10.95 -1.28 9.06
N ALA A 13 -11.15 -0.86 10.31
CA ALA A 13 -10.86 0.51 10.71
C ALA A 13 -10.57 0.64 12.21
N VAL A 14 -9.85 1.67 12.60
CA VAL A 14 -9.68 2.13 13.98
C VAL A 14 -10.06 3.61 14.02
N ILE A 15 -11.19 3.92 14.65
CA ILE A 15 -11.77 5.27 14.64
C ILE A 15 -11.91 5.80 16.07
N PRO A 16 -11.83 7.13 16.27
CA PRO A 16 -12.10 7.72 17.57
C PRO A 16 -13.54 7.46 17.99
N HIS A 17 -13.74 7.16 19.27
CA HIS A 17 -15.04 6.93 19.86
C HIS A 17 -15.13 7.55 21.25
N TYR A 18 -16.27 8.14 21.58
CA TYR A 18 -16.58 8.56 22.94
C TYR A 18 -17.71 7.71 23.48
N GLU A 19 -17.47 7.13 24.64
CA GLU A 19 -18.47 6.38 25.38
C GLU A 19 -18.84 7.16 26.65
N ALA A 20 -20.15 7.31 26.87
CA ALA A 20 -20.65 8.02 28.04
C ALA A 20 -20.16 7.32 29.33
N GLY A 21 -19.53 8.09 30.22
CA GLY A 21 -18.96 7.57 31.48
C GLY A 21 -17.55 6.98 31.38
N TYR A 22 -17.07 6.62 30.19
CA TYR A 22 -15.72 6.06 29.97
C TYR A 22 -14.76 7.03 29.29
N GLY A 23 -15.28 8.06 28.62
CA GLY A 23 -14.49 9.11 28.00
C GLY A 23 -14.03 8.76 26.58
N PHE A 24 -12.86 9.29 26.21
CA PHE A 24 -12.29 9.12 24.88
C PHE A 24 -11.62 7.74 24.73
N GLY A 25 -11.84 7.09 23.59
CA GLY A 25 -11.19 5.86 23.21
C GLY A 25 -11.24 5.62 21.71
N SER A 26 -11.10 4.36 21.33
CA SER A 26 -11.14 3.88 19.96
C SER A 26 -12.21 2.82 19.78
N ARG A 27 -12.86 2.84 18.63
CA ARG A 27 -13.64 1.72 18.11
C ARG A 27 -12.84 1.04 17.00
N ILE A 28 -12.57 -0.25 17.18
CA ILE A 28 -11.90 -1.12 16.22
C ILE A 28 -12.98 -1.89 15.48
N LEU A 29 -13.13 -1.61 14.19
CA LEU A 29 -14.03 -2.34 13.31
C LEU A 29 -13.25 -3.48 12.66
N ARG A 30 -13.80 -4.69 12.73
CA ARG A 30 -13.19 -5.89 12.20
C ARG A 30 -13.76 -6.23 10.83
N MET A 31 -12.98 -6.95 10.03
CA MET A 31 -13.37 -7.40 8.68
C MET A 31 -14.59 -8.34 8.68
N ASP A 32 -14.85 -9.03 9.80
CA ASP A 32 -15.99 -9.94 9.97
C ASP A 32 -17.27 -9.21 10.42
N GLY A 33 -17.30 -7.88 10.35
CA GLY A 33 -18.42 -7.06 10.82
C GLY A 33 -18.41 -6.82 12.34
N GLY A 34 -17.56 -7.52 13.10
CA GLY A 34 -17.42 -7.32 14.54
C GLY A 34 -16.88 -5.93 14.89
N GLU A 35 -17.10 -5.52 16.14
CA GLU A 35 -16.54 -4.31 16.72
C GLU A 35 -15.96 -4.56 18.11
N LEU A 36 -14.91 -3.82 18.44
CA LEU A 36 -14.26 -3.85 19.75
C LEU A 36 -13.96 -2.43 20.21
N LEU A 37 -14.22 -2.15 21.49
CA LEU A 37 -13.89 -0.87 22.11
C LEU A 37 -12.53 -0.99 22.83
N ASP A 38 -11.71 0.04 22.68
CA ASP A 38 -10.41 0.15 23.33
C ASP A 38 -10.28 1.54 23.97
N SER A 39 -9.81 1.61 25.21
CA SER A 39 -9.69 2.89 25.93
C SER A 39 -8.50 3.74 25.46
N ARG A 40 -7.65 3.21 24.58
CA ARG A 40 -6.50 3.93 24.02
C ARG A 40 -6.93 4.76 22.82
N SER A 41 -6.08 5.71 22.45
CA SER A 41 -6.28 6.53 21.26
C SER A 41 -6.09 5.72 19.96
N PRO A 42 -6.72 6.12 18.83
CA PRO A 42 -6.60 5.38 17.57
C PRO A 42 -5.17 5.14 17.12
N LEU A 43 -4.29 6.14 17.26
CA LEU A 43 -2.88 5.99 16.90
C LEU A 43 -2.16 5.01 17.82
N THR A 44 -2.47 5.02 19.11
CA THR A 44 -1.88 4.09 20.09
C THR A 44 -2.33 2.65 19.81
N VAL A 45 -3.60 2.46 19.44
CA VAL A 45 -4.13 1.16 19.02
C VAL A 45 -3.41 0.67 17.77
N MET A 46 -3.26 1.50 16.73
CA MET A 46 -2.54 1.11 15.51
C MET A 46 -1.08 0.73 15.77
N LYS A 47 -0.35 1.54 16.57
CA LYS A 47 1.02 1.21 17.00
C LYS A 47 1.09 -0.14 17.72
N TYR A 48 0.09 -0.46 18.53
CA TYR A 48 0.03 -1.72 19.25
C TYR A 48 -0.27 -2.91 18.33
N LEU A 49 -1.21 -2.75 17.39
CA LEU A 49 -1.57 -3.77 16.40
C LEU A 49 -0.40 -4.12 15.48
N LEU A 50 0.42 -3.13 15.11
CA LEU A 50 1.52 -3.31 14.17
C LEU A 50 2.85 -3.74 14.84
N ARG A 51 2.98 -3.57 16.16
CA ARG A 51 4.21 -3.90 16.91
C ARG A 51 4.66 -5.36 16.76
N PRO A 52 3.79 -6.38 16.81
CA PRO A 52 4.21 -7.79 16.62
C PRO A 52 4.91 -8.04 15.28
N TYR A 53 4.69 -7.19 14.29
CA TYR A 53 5.25 -7.29 12.95
C TYR A 53 6.53 -6.44 12.77
N GLY A 54 7.13 -5.99 13.86
CA GLY A 54 8.35 -5.17 13.83
C GLY A 54 8.15 -3.74 13.31
N PHE A 55 6.90 -3.31 13.11
CA PHE A 55 6.62 -1.98 12.58
C PHE A 55 6.88 -0.87 13.61
N SER A 56 7.80 0.03 13.27
CA SER A 56 8.11 1.23 14.04
C SER A 56 7.45 2.45 13.41
N TYR A 57 6.36 2.94 14.00
CA TYR A 57 5.66 4.13 13.50
C TYR A 57 6.57 5.37 13.47
N THR A 58 7.53 5.47 14.39
CA THR A 58 8.47 6.59 14.45
C THR A 58 9.42 6.57 13.25
N GLU A 59 10.00 5.43 12.92
CA GLU A 59 10.86 5.26 11.75
C GLU A 59 10.07 5.44 10.46
N TYR A 60 8.88 4.84 10.37
CA TYR A 60 7.97 5.03 9.25
C TYR A 60 7.70 6.51 9.00
N ARG A 61 7.35 7.25 10.06
CA ARG A 61 7.11 8.69 9.96
C ARG A 61 8.37 9.43 9.51
N HIS A 62 9.53 9.13 10.07
CA HIS A 62 10.79 9.77 9.68
C HIS A 62 11.09 9.59 8.18
N LEU A 63 11.04 8.34 7.72
CA LEU A 63 11.28 7.98 6.32
C LEU A 63 10.33 8.70 5.37
N HIS A 64 9.04 8.76 5.70
CA HIS A 64 8.04 9.33 4.80
C HIS A 64 7.89 10.86 4.92
N GLN A 65 8.18 11.46 6.08
CA GLN A 65 8.13 12.93 6.23
C GLN A 65 9.15 13.66 5.36
N GLU A 66 10.34 13.08 5.18
CA GLU A 66 11.37 13.62 4.29
C GLU A 66 10.88 13.68 2.84
N HIS A 67 10.12 12.68 2.40
CA HIS A 67 9.68 12.56 1.01
C HIS A 67 8.46 13.43 0.69
N TRP A 68 7.56 13.66 1.65
CA TRP A 68 6.27 14.28 1.38
C TRP A 68 6.15 15.72 1.87
N HIS A 69 7.14 16.21 2.64
CA HIS A 69 7.15 17.56 3.24
C HIS A 69 5.89 17.92 4.05
N THR A 70 5.03 16.94 4.36
CA THR A 70 3.83 17.13 5.16
C THR A 70 4.11 16.74 6.61
N LYS A 71 3.76 17.65 7.52
CA LYS A 71 3.76 17.38 8.97
C LYS A 71 2.57 16.54 9.41
N GLN A 72 1.57 16.39 8.54
CA GLN A 72 0.26 15.84 8.87
C GLN A 72 0.21 14.32 8.69
N ASN A 73 -0.85 13.72 9.23
CA ASN A 73 -0.97 12.29 9.42
C ASN A 73 -0.84 11.51 8.11
N LEU A 74 0.28 10.81 7.98
CA LEU A 74 0.56 9.96 6.82
C LEU A 74 -0.34 8.72 6.84
N PRO A 75 -0.77 8.23 5.67
CA PRO A 75 -1.28 6.87 5.53
C PRO A 75 -0.26 5.87 6.10
N ILE A 76 -0.72 4.76 6.66
CA ILE A 76 0.16 3.67 7.12
C ILE A 76 0.14 2.56 6.07
N VAL A 77 1.28 2.28 5.48
CA VAL A 77 1.47 1.14 4.57
C VAL A 77 2.22 0.05 5.32
N TRP A 78 1.62 -1.13 5.41
CA TRP A 78 2.21 -2.30 6.06
C TRP A 78 1.78 -3.57 5.34
N ASP A 79 2.75 -4.37 4.90
CA ASP A 79 2.54 -5.68 4.25
C ASP A 79 1.44 -5.69 3.17
N GLY A 80 1.51 -4.70 2.27
CA GLY A 80 0.52 -4.53 1.20
C GLY A 80 -0.86 -4.03 1.67
N HIS A 81 -1.08 -3.83 2.97
CA HIS A 81 -2.26 -3.18 3.52
C HIS A 81 -2.04 -1.69 3.71
N VAL A 82 -3.06 -0.92 3.37
CA VAL A 82 -3.00 0.53 3.38
C VAL A 82 -4.07 1.07 4.30
N PHE A 83 -3.67 1.79 5.34
CA PHE A 83 -4.59 2.49 6.22
C PHE A 83 -4.55 3.97 5.90
N ILE A 84 -5.65 4.48 5.34
CA ILE A 84 -5.87 5.90 5.11
C ILE A 84 -6.04 6.56 6.46
N THR A 85 -5.31 7.65 6.70
CA THR A 85 -5.52 8.46 7.91
C THR A 85 -6.45 9.61 7.60
N CYS A 86 -7.60 9.66 8.27
CA CYS A 86 -8.65 10.64 7.98
C CYS A 86 -9.20 11.25 9.27
N LYS A 87 -9.60 12.53 9.23
CA LYS A 87 -10.22 13.19 10.38
C LYS A 87 -11.68 12.74 10.48
N MET A 88 -12.02 11.99 11.51
CA MET A 88 -13.33 11.35 11.67
C MET A 88 -14.29 12.22 12.49
N THR A 89 -13.79 12.93 13.49
CA THR A 89 -14.62 13.72 14.42
C THR A 89 -14.04 15.11 14.70
N ARG A 90 -14.83 15.96 15.36
CA ARG A 90 -14.32 17.19 16.01
C ARG A 90 -13.86 16.83 17.42
N ALA A 91 -12.80 17.48 17.89
CA ALA A 91 -12.34 17.29 19.26
C ALA A 91 -13.41 17.83 20.21
N LEU A 92 -13.81 17.03 21.20
CA LEU A 92 -14.74 17.48 22.25
C LEU A 92 -13.98 18.21 23.36
N VAL A 93 -12.77 17.75 23.67
CA VAL A 93 -11.83 18.34 24.63
C VAL A 93 -10.49 18.63 23.91
N PRO A 94 -9.79 19.72 24.25
CA PRO A 94 -8.46 19.97 23.72
C PRO A 94 -7.50 18.79 23.96
N GLY A 95 -6.84 18.33 22.89
CA GLY A 95 -5.93 17.19 22.94
C GLY A 95 -6.53 15.87 22.47
N ASP A 96 -7.85 15.80 22.28
CA ASP A 96 -8.48 14.57 21.80
C ASP A 96 -8.05 14.22 20.36
N GLU A 97 -7.75 12.94 20.14
CA GLU A 97 -7.41 12.45 18.81
C GLU A 97 -8.66 12.43 17.93
N THR A 98 -8.60 13.18 16.82
CA THR A 98 -9.73 13.31 15.89
C THR A 98 -9.58 12.46 14.64
N TYR A 99 -8.42 11.82 14.46
CA TYR A 99 -8.08 11.04 13.29
C TYR A 99 -8.31 9.55 13.54
N GLY A 100 -8.83 8.89 12.52
CA GLY A 100 -8.96 7.44 12.45
C GLY A 100 -8.16 6.88 11.28
N PHE A 101 -8.02 5.56 11.29
CA PHE A 101 -7.29 4.77 10.31
C PHE A 101 -8.29 3.83 9.65
N ILE A 102 -8.47 3.94 8.33
CA ILE A 102 -9.43 3.14 7.58
C ILE A 102 -8.66 2.36 6.55
N ARG A 103 -8.85 1.04 6.54
CA ARG A 103 -8.20 0.17 5.58
C ARG A 103 -8.76 0.42 4.19
N LEU A 104 -7.90 0.86 3.26
CA LEU A 104 -8.25 1.26 1.91
C LEU A 104 -9.01 0.14 1.18
N GLU A 105 -8.58 -1.11 1.33
CA GLU A 105 -9.20 -2.24 0.63
C GLU A 105 -10.62 -2.56 1.13
N THR A 106 -11.06 -1.95 2.23
CA THR A 106 -12.42 -2.12 2.77
C THR A 106 -13.39 -1.04 2.30
N VAL A 107 -12.89 0.01 1.66
CA VAL A 107 -13.71 1.13 1.19
C VAL A 107 -14.33 0.76 -0.16
N ASP A 108 -15.65 0.68 -0.19
CA ASP A 108 -16.45 0.50 -1.40
C ASP A 108 -16.65 1.83 -2.13
N GLY A 109 -16.83 2.92 -1.39
CA GLY A 109 -16.99 4.25 -1.95
C GLY A 109 -17.08 5.37 -0.94
N ILE A 110 -17.28 6.60 -1.43
CA ILE A 110 -17.46 7.79 -0.60
C ILE A 110 -18.80 8.44 -0.94
N ARG A 111 -19.62 8.68 0.08
CA ARG A 111 -20.88 9.41 -0.05
C ARG A 111 -20.76 10.80 0.53
N LYS A 112 -21.27 11.81 -0.18
CA LYS A 112 -21.48 13.14 0.39
C LYS A 112 -22.62 13.05 1.39
N ARG A 113 -22.42 13.60 2.59
CA ARG A 113 -23.44 13.64 3.63
C ARG A 113 -24.12 15.00 3.69
N ASP A 114 -23.31 16.04 3.77
CA ASP A 114 -23.72 17.44 3.85
C ASP A 114 -22.67 18.32 3.13
N THR A 115 -22.68 19.63 3.38
CA THR A 115 -21.75 20.58 2.74
C THR A 115 -20.32 20.48 3.26
N ALA A 116 -20.08 19.90 4.43
CA ALA A 116 -18.77 19.93 5.10
C ALA A 116 -18.16 18.54 5.36
N GLY A 117 -18.96 17.49 5.35
CA GLY A 117 -18.59 16.12 5.69
C GLY A 117 -18.93 15.13 4.60
N SER A 118 -18.40 13.93 4.79
CA SER A 118 -18.65 12.79 3.92
C SER A 118 -18.66 11.51 4.74
N SER A 119 -18.98 10.40 4.10
CA SER A 119 -18.95 9.10 4.73
C SER A 119 -18.27 8.09 3.81
N PHE A 120 -17.41 7.25 4.39
CA PHE A 120 -16.90 6.06 3.76
C PHE A 120 -18.00 4.99 3.78
N LEU A 121 -18.34 4.43 2.62
CA LEU A 121 -19.10 3.20 2.52
C LEU A 121 -18.10 2.05 2.52
N LEU A 122 -18.27 1.12 3.45
CA LEU A 122 -17.43 -0.08 3.53
C LEU A 122 -18.06 -1.23 2.74
N LEU A 123 -17.24 -2.18 2.31
CA LEU A 123 -17.68 -3.38 1.57
C LEU A 123 -18.69 -4.25 2.32
N ASP A 124 -18.72 -4.17 3.65
CA ASP A 124 -19.70 -4.87 4.49
C ASP A 124 -21.01 -4.09 4.71
N GLY A 125 -21.19 -2.98 3.99
CA GLY A 125 -22.36 -2.12 4.05
C GLY A 125 -22.36 -1.11 5.21
N ARG A 126 -21.37 -1.14 6.12
CA ARG A 126 -21.24 -0.13 7.17
C ARG A 126 -20.82 1.21 6.58
N THR A 127 -21.15 2.28 7.30
CA THR A 127 -20.83 3.65 6.90
C THR A 127 -20.03 4.33 8.01
N LEU A 128 -18.88 4.92 7.66
CA LEU A 128 -18.02 5.66 8.60
C LEU A 128 -18.00 7.13 8.28
N ASP A 129 -18.29 7.96 9.27
CA ASP A 129 -18.47 9.39 9.05
C ASP A 129 -17.18 10.15 9.27
N THR A 130 -16.96 11.12 8.39
CA THR A 130 -15.84 12.04 8.49
C THR A 130 -16.32 13.47 8.41
N VAL A 131 -15.63 14.33 9.15
CA VAL A 131 -15.84 15.78 9.14
C VAL A 131 -15.18 16.46 7.94
N LEU A 132 -14.56 15.69 7.04
CA LEU A 132 -13.91 16.20 5.83
C LEU A 132 -14.85 16.09 4.61
N PRO A 133 -14.80 17.07 3.69
CA PRO A 133 -15.50 16.96 2.42
C PRO A 133 -14.96 15.80 1.58
N ALA A 134 -15.82 15.19 0.76
CA ALA A 134 -15.47 14.03 -0.07
C ALA A 134 -14.20 14.22 -0.91
N ARG A 135 -13.95 15.43 -1.44
CA ARG A 135 -12.73 15.74 -2.19
C ARG A 135 -11.45 15.52 -1.38
N TYR A 136 -11.42 15.95 -0.13
CA TYR A 136 -10.24 15.75 0.73
C TYR A 136 -10.02 14.29 1.07
N VAL A 137 -11.11 13.53 1.22
CA VAL A 137 -11.04 12.09 1.43
C VAL A 137 -10.47 11.40 0.19
N GLN A 138 -10.93 11.78 -1.00
CA GLN A 138 -10.40 11.27 -2.28
C GLN A 138 -8.92 11.60 -2.47
N ASP A 139 -8.50 12.83 -2.16
CA ASP A 139 -7.10 13.24 -2.19
C ASP A 139 -6.27 12.35 -1.23
N ALA A 140 -6.74 12.13 0.01
CA ALA A 140 -6.06 11.27 0.98
C ALA A 140 -5.98 9.80 0.53
N MET A 141 -7.01 9.28 -0.14
CA MET A 141 -6.99 7.95 -0.74
C MET A 141 -5.99 7.86 -1.90
N GLY A 142 -5.91 8.90 -2.74
CA GLY A 142 -4.92 8.99 -3.81
C GLY A 142 -3.49 8.99 -3.26
N GLU A 143 -3.23 9.80 -2.23
CA GLU A 143 -1.93 9.83 -1.54
C GLU A 143 -1.56 8.48 -0.92
N ALA A 144 -2.52 7.80 -0.28
CA ALA A 144 -2.32 6.47 0.29
C ALA A 144 -2.00 5.41 -0.78
N THR A 145 -2.72 5.45 -1.90
CA THR A 145 -2.50 4.55 -3.05
C THR A 145 -1.11 4.75 -3.64
N LEU A 146 -0.72 6.00 -3.82
CA LEU A 146 0.58 6.38 -4.37
C LEU A 146 1.74 5.99 -3.45
N LEU A 147 1.59 6.20 -2.14
CA LEU A 147 2.54 5.70 -1.14
C LEU A 147 2.72 4.19 -1.23
N THR A 148 1.63 3.46 -1.43
CA THR A 148 1.65 2.00 -1.56
C THR A 148 2.42 1.58 -2.80
N PHE A 149 2.14 2.21 -3.94
CA PHE A 149 2.87 1.98 -5.18
C PHE A 149 4.38 2.25 -5.03
N LEU A 150 4.76 3.35 -4.38
CA LEU A 150 6.16 3.69 -4.11
C LEU A 150 6.84 2.69 -3.17
N SER A 151 6.14 2.21 -2.15
CA SER A 151 6.66 1.19 -1.22
C SER A 151 6.89 -0.15 -1.92
N VAL A 152 5.94 -0.60 -2.74
CA VAL A 152 6.06 -1.85 -3.51
C VAL A 152 7.20 -1.76 -4.52
N THR A 153 7.29 -0.67 -5.28
CA THR A 153 8.35 -0.51 -6.29
C THR A 153 9.75 -0.42 -5.67
N LYS A 154 9.90 0.22 -4.50
CA LYS A 154 11.17 0.23 -3.76
C LYS A 154 11.55 -1.19 -3.30
N ALA A 155 10.62 -1.94 -2.74
CA ALA A 155 10.85 -3.32 -2.31
C ALA A 155 11.26 -4.22 -3.49
N GLN A 156 10.56 -4.12 -4.63
CA GLN A 156 10.89 -4.87 -5.85
C GLN A 156 12.29 -4.55 -6.37
N ARG A 157 12.70 -3.27 -6.37
CA ARG A 157 14.05 -2.88 -6.79
C ARG A 157 15.13 -3.46 -5.87
N GLN A 158 14.88 -3.49 -4.57
CA GLN A 158 15.81 -4.09 -3.60
C GLN A 158 15.91 -5.61 -3.80
N GLU A 159 14.79 -6.29 -4.00
CA GLU A 159 14.77 -7.74 -4.27
C GLU A 159 15.52 -8.07 -5.57
N GLN A 160 15.29 -7.31 -6.63
CA GLN A 160 16.00 -7.50 -7.90
C GLN A 160 17.52 -7.26 -7.75
N ALA A 161 17.91 -6.21 -7.03
CA ALA A 161 19.32 -5.93 -6.77
C ALA A 161 20.00 -7.06 -5.97
N LEU A 162 19.32 -7.62 -4.97
CA LEU A 162 19.81 -8.77 -4.20
C LEU A 162 19.95 -10.03 -5.05
N ARG A 163 18.98 -10.30 -5.94
CA ARG A 163 19.07 -11.43 -6.89
C ARG A 163 20.28 -11.31 -7.81
N CYS A 164 20.47 -10.14 -8.44
CA CYS A 164 21.64 -9.89 -9.27
C CYS A 164 22.96 -10.09 -8.51
N ALA A 165 23.03 -9.62 -7.26
CA ALA A 165 24.21 -9.81 -6.42
C ALA A 165 24.49 -11.28 -6.08
N LEU A 166 23.44 -12.09 -5.85
CA LEU A 166 23.59 -13.54 -5.60
C LEU A 166 24.06 -14.28 -6.84
N ASP A 167 23.54 -13.96 -8.02
CA ASP A 167 23.95 -14.57 -9.30
C ASP A 167 25.43 -14.25 -9.62
N GLU A 168 25.87 -13.03 -9.33
CA GLU A 168 27.27 -12.61 -9.46
C GLU A 168 28.22 -13.34 -8.49
N MET A 169 27.76 -13.66 -7.28
CA MET A 169 28.54 -14.44 -6.32
C MET A 169 28.64 -15.92 -6.71
N GLY A 170 27.53 -16.54 -7.13
CA GLY A 170 27.53 -17.94 -7.56
C GLY A 170 28.39 -18.20 -8.80
N SER A 171 28.46 -17.23 -9.72
CA SER A 171 29.28 -17.36 -10.94
C SER A 171 30.80 -17.31 -10.68
N LYS A 172 31.24 -16.79 -9.52
CA LYS A 172 32.67 -16.73 -9.18
C LYS A 172 33.19 -18.03 -8.58
N GLU A 173 32.37 -18.75 -7.83
CA GLU A 173 32.74 -20.01 -7.17
C GLU A 173 33.01 -21.14 -8.19
N GLU A 174 32.31 -21.18 -9.34
CA GLU A 174 32.55 -22.19 -10.38
C GLU A 174 33.85 -21.98 -11.18
N SER A 175 34.53 -20.83 -11.03
CA SER A 175 35.72 -20.48 -11.83
C SER A 175 37.06 -20.74 -11.14
N GLU A 176 37.08 -21.06 -9.84
CA GLU A 176 38.33 -21.32 -9.09
C GLU A 176 38.70 -22.81 -8.94
N GLU A 177 37.86 -23.75 -9.37
CA GLU A 177 38.15 -25.20 -9.26
C GLU A 177 38.56 -25.82 -10.60
N LYS A 178 39.67 -25.34 -11.17
CA LYS A 178 40.42 -26.11 -12.16
C LYS A 178 41.76 -26.53 -11.55
N PRO A 179 41.86 -27.73 -10.94
CA PRO A 179 43.15 -28.28 -10.56
C PRO A 179 43.99 -28.40 -11.84
N GLU A 180 45.17 -27.78 -11.83
CA GLU A 180 46.22 -27.94 -12.84
C GLU A 180 46.50 -29.43 -13.08
N GLN A 181 45.83 -30.02 -14.07
CA GLN A 181 46.19 -31.34 -14.57
C GLN A 181 47.37 -31.19 -15.53
N LYS A 182 48.50 -31.75 -15.10
CA LYS A 182 49.71 -31.98 -15.89
C LYS A 182 49.38 -32.64 -17.24
N PRO A 183 49.97 -32.19 -18.36
CA PRO A 183 49.61 -32.67 -19.68
C PRO A 183 50.18 -34.07 -19.93
N GLU A 184 49.31 -35.04 -20.21
CA GLU A 184 49.72 -36.30 -20.83
C GLU A 184 48.91 -36.54 -22.12
N GLN A 185 49.64 -36.81 -23.20
CA GLN A 185 49.19 -36.81 -24.59
C GLN A 185 48.48 -38.12 -24.99
N LYS A 186 47.29 -38.05 -25.61
CA LYS A 186 47.00 -38.43 -27.03
C LYS A 186 45.48 -38.55 -27.30
N PRO A 187 45.04 -38.40 -28.58
CA PRO A 187 43.64 -38.27 -29.02
C PRO A 187 43.11 -39.58 -29.66
N PRO A 188 41.94 -39.62 -30.35
CA PRO A 188 40.64 -38.94 -30.15
C PRO A 188 39.46 -39.94 -30.20
N GLU A 189 38.30 -39.63 -29.60
CA GLU A 189 37.03 -40.05 -30.23
C GLU A 189 35.85 -39.16 -29.86
N THR A 190 34.99 -38.99 -30.86
CA THR A 190 34.03 -37.92 -31.06
C THR A 190 32.69 -38.26 -30.42
N VAL A 191 32.24 -37.50 -29.41
CA VAL A 191 30.84 -37.51 -28.98
C VAL A 191 30.37 -36.08 -28.75
N ARG A 192 29.37 -35.66 -29.55
CA ARG A 192 28.68 -34.37 -29.42
C ARG A 192 27.82 -34.36 -28.15
N PRO A 193 27.89 -33.33 -27.29
CA PRO A 193 26.90 -33.15 -26.23
C PRO A 193 25.63 -32.45 -26.77
N PRO A 194 24.46 -32.72 -26.15
CA PRO A 194 23.20 -32.10 -26.54
C PRO A 194 23.12 -30.63 -26.10
N GLU A 195 22.41 -29.83 -26.88
CA GLU A 195 22.11 -28.41 -26.65
C GLU A 195 21.49 -28.18 -25.25
N SER A 196 22.22 -27.41 -24.44
CA SER A 196 21.74 -26.84 -23.19
C SER A 196 20.69 -25.76 -23.47
N ALA A 197 19.45 -26.00 -23.05
CA ALA A 197 18.36 -25.05 -23.08
C ALA A 197 18.70 -23.80 -22.24
N LYS A 198 18.55 -22.63 -22.85
CA LYS A 198 18.73 -21.33 -22.17
C LYS A 198 17.68 -21.17 -21.06
N PRO A 199 18.07 -20.70 -19.86
CA PRO A 199 17.11 -20.30 -18.83
C PRO A 199 16.25 -19.15 -19.37
N GLN A 200 14.93 -19.34 -19.43
CA GLN A 200 14.00 -18.23 -19.67
C GLN A 200 13.94 -17.38 -18.39
N GLU A 201 14.34 -16.12 -18.50
CA GLU A 201 14.28 -15.14 -17.40
C GLU A 201 12.82 -14.85 -17.00
N PRO A 202 12.51 -14.69 -15.69
CA PRO A 202 11.16 -14.41 -15.20
C PRO A 202 10.83 -12.90 -15.27
N LYS A 203 11.02 -12.26 -16.43
CA LYS A 203 10.66 -10.84 -16.62
C LYS A 203 9.16 -10.61 -16.72
N ASP A 204 8.40 -11.63 -17.10
CA ASP A 204 6.95 -11.52 -17.31
C ASP A 204 6.17 -11.46 -15.99
N SER A 205 6.66 -12.10 -14.93
CA SER A 205 5.98 -12.18 -13.63
C SER A 205 5.78 -10.82 -12.92
N ILE A 206 6.77 -9.92 -13.01
CA ILE A 206 6.73 -8.62 -12.33
C ILE A 206 5.79 -7.65 -13.06
N ARG A 207 5.89 -7.61 -14.39
CA ARG A 207 5.01 -6.79 -15.24
C ARG A 207 3.56 -7.26 -15.11
N GLU A 208 3.35 -8.57 -15.03
CA GLU A 208 2.04 -9.19 -14.82
C GLU A 208 1.46 -8.88 -13.44
N THR A 209 2.27 -8.92 -12.37
CA THR A 209 1.80 -8.59 -11.00
C THR A 209 1.40 -7.12 -10.86
N ALA A 210 2.22 -6.19 -11.37
CA ALA A 210 1.88 -4.76 -11.35
C ALA A 210 0.67 -4.44 -12.23
N HIS A 211 0.56 -5.10 -13.38
CA HIS A 211 -0.60 -4.99 -14.28
C HIS A 211 -1.88 -5.54 -13.61
N ASN A 212 -1.81 -6.69 -12.93
CA ASN A 212 -2.97 -7.28 -12.25
C ASN A 212 -3.43 -6.42 -11.07
N LEU A 213 -2.51 -5.87 -10.27
CA LEU A 213 -2.85 -4.91 -9.20
C LEU A 213 -3.51 -3.65 -9.75
N MET A 214 -2.99 -3.11 -10.87
CA MET A 214 -3.57 -1.91 -11.50
C MET A 214 -4.93 -2.20 -12.14
N LYS A 215 -5.11 -3.39 -12.71
CA LYS A 215 -6.37 -3.87 -13.29
C LYS A 215 -7.44 -4.06 -12.22
N GLU A 216 -7.15 -4.80 -11.14
CA GLU A 216 -8.08 -4.97 -10.01
C GLU A 216 -8.45 -3.63 -9.37
N PHE A 217 -7.50 -2.69 -9.29
CA PHE A 217 -7.74 -1.35 -8.78
C PHE A 217 -8.69 -0.54 -9.68
N LYS A 218 -8.49 -0.57 -11.00
CA LYS A 218 -9.41 0.07 -11.97
C LYS A 218 -10.79 -0.54 -11.94
N GLU A 219 -10.90 -1.87 -11.91
CA GLU A 219 -12.19 -2.57 -11.80
C GLU A 219 -12.94 -2.17 -10.53
N ARG A 220 -12.24 -2.00 -9.41
CA ARG A 220 -12.84 -1.47 -8.18
C ARG A 220 -13.28 -0.01 -8.33
N LEU A 221 -12.46 0.85 -8.93
CA LEU A 221 -12.80 2.26 -9.15
C LEU A 221 -13.98 2.46 -10.12
N THR A 222 -14.15 1.61 -11.13
CA THR A 222 -15.28 1.71 -12.09
C THR A 222 -16.59 1.20 -11.50
N HIS A 223 -16.54 0.30 -10.51
CA HIS A 223 -17.71 -0.15 -9.76
C HIS A 223 -18.10 0.79 -8.60
N THR A 224 -17.18 1.63 -8.12
CA THR A 224 -17.44 2.69 -7.15
C THR A 224 -18.18 3.88 -7.78
N THR A 225 -19.48 3.72 -8.01
CA THR A 225 -20.49 4.78 -8.27
C THR A 225 -20.10 5.92 -9.22
N ALA A 226 -20.62 5.87 -10.44
CA ALA A 226 -20.67 7.01 -11.36
C ALA A 226 -21.18 8.29 -10.66
N PRO A 227 -20.42 9.40 -10.65
CA PRO A 227 -20.89 10.65 -10.08
C PRO A 227 -21.91 11.29 -11.04
N SER A 228 -23.17 11.30 -10.62
CA SER A 228 -24.12 12.32 -11.07
C SER A 228 -23.74 13.66 -10.44
N SER A 229 -22.84 14.40 -11.09
CA SER A 229 -22.82 15.88 -11.13
C SER A 229 -21.52 16.37 -11.79
N LYS A 230 -21.69 17.16 -12.86
CA LYS A 230 -20.66 17.97 -13.55
C LYS A 230 -19.74 18.69 -12.55
N SER A 231 -18.43 18.39 -12.53
CA SER A 231 -17.34 19.39 -12.37
C SER A 231 -15.90 18.83 -12.33
N LEU A 232 -15.63 17.60 -12.80
CA LEU A 232 -14.30 17.13 -13.22
C LEU A 232 -14.57 16.15 -14.38
N THR A 233 -14.07 16.45 -15.58
CA THR A 233 -14.58 15.90 -16.85
C THR A 233 -13.88 14.62 -17.31
N GLY A 234 -13.13 13.94 -16.45
CA GLY A 234 -12.70 12.58 -16.74
C GLY A 234 -11.67 12.03 -15.74
N GLU A 235 -11.53 10.71 -15.73
CA GLU A 235 -10.48 9.95 -15.04
C GLU A 235 -9.06 10.51 -15.33
N LYS A 236 -8.87 11.07 -16.52
CA LYS A 236 -7.63 11.71 -16.97
C LYS A 236 -7.28 12.96 -16.14
N ASP A 237 -8.27 13.77 -15.79
CA ASP A 237 -8.07 15.01 -15.01
C ASP A 237 -7.62 14.69 -13.58
N TRP A 238 -8.02 13.54 -13.04
CA TRP A 238 -7.63 13.10 -11.69
C TRP A 238 -6.19 12.57 -11.66
N TRP A 239 -5.81 11.72 -12.61
CA TRP A 239 -4.43 11.23 -12.69
C TRP A 239 -3.44 12.36 -12.94
N ASP A 240 -3.74 13.32 -13.80
CA ASP A 240 -2.84 14.46 -14.02
C ASP A 240 -2.66 15.32 -12.75
N LEU A 241 -3.71 15.47 -11.93
CA LEU A 241 -3.61 16.15 -10.64
C LEU A 241 -2.72 15.37 -9.65
N VAL A 242 -2.90 14.05 -9.54
CA VAL A 242 -2.10 13.18 -8.65
C VAL A 242 -0.63 13.18 -9.09
N LEU A 243 -0.38 13.03 -10.39
CA LEU A 243 0.95 13.00 -10.98
C LEU A 243 1.67 14.35 -10.86
N SER A 244 0.95 15.47 -10.83
CA SER A 244 1.55 16.80 -10.63
C SER A 244 2.12 17.03 -9.23
N ARG A 245 1.74 16.21 -8.24
CA ARG A 245 2.14 16.35 -6.83
C ARG A 245 3.32 15.46 -6.43
N ILE A 246 3.83 14.65 -7.34
CA ILE A 246 4.96 13.74 -7.08
C ILE A 246 6.19 14.06 -7.91
N ASP A 247 7.29 13.44 -7.52
CA ASP A 247 8.54 13.47 -8.26
C ASP A 247 8.32 13.11 -9.76
N PRO A 248 8.89 13.87 -10.70
CA PRO A 248 8.70 13.64 -12.14
C PRO A 248 9.07 12.24 -12.62
N VAL A 249 10.04 11.58 -11.99
CA VAL A 249 10.46 10.21 -12.36
C VAL A 249 9.40 9.20 -11.94
N ALA A 250 8.83 9.36 -10.74
CA ALA A 250 7.69 8.55 -10.30
C ALA A 250 6.46 8.80 -11.17
N ALA A 251 6.19 10.06 -11.53
CA ALA A 251 5.10 10.41 -12.44
C ALA A 251 5.27 9.77 -13.83
N ALA A 252 6.49 9.80 -14.39
CA ALA A 252 6.79 9.18 -15.66
C ALA A 252 6.63 7.65 -15.62
N ALA A 253 7.05 7.00 -14.53
CA ALA A 253 6.88 5.56 -14.35
C ALA A 253 5.39 5.16 -14.28
N ILE A 254 4.58 5.92 -13.55
CA ILE A 254 3.12 5.68 -13.47
C ILE A 254 2.46 5.93 -14.82
N ARG A 255 2.84 6.99 -15.55
CA ARG A 255 2.34 7.25 -16.91
C ARG A 255 2.68 6.12 -17.87
N ALA A 256 3.92 5.64 -17.85
CA ALA A 256 4.35 4.51 -18.68
C ALA A 256 3.52 3.24 -18.39
N LEU A 257 3.23 2.96 -17.11
CA LEU A 257 2.35 1.86 -16.73
C LEU A 257 0.91 2.05 -17.21
N LEU A 258 0.37 3.27 -17.12
CA LEU A 258 -0.97 3.61 -17.60
C LEU A 258 -1.09 3.57 -19.13
N ASP A 259 -0.03 3.89 -19.86
CA ASP A 259 -0.01 3.88 -21.32
C ASP A 259 0.16 2.45 -21.89
N LEU A 260 0.97 1.60 -21.25
CA LEU A 260 1.09 0.17 -21.59
C LEU A 260 -0.24 -0.60 -21.48
N ASP A 261 -1.19 -0.09 -20.71
CA ASP A 261 -2.51 -0.69 -20.52
C ASP A 261 -3.51 -0.25 -21.61
N LYS A 262 -3.26 0.87 -22.29
CA LYS A 262 -4.10 1.35 -23.41
C LYS A 262 -3.80 0.66 -24.74
N GLU A 263 -2.65 0.00 -24.83
CA GLU A 263 -2.21 -0.75 -26.01
C GLU A 263 -2.77 -2.18 -26.07
N LYS A 264 -3.59 -2.58 -25.09
CA LYS A 264 -4.31 -3.86 -25.04
C LYS A 264 -5.81 -3.67 -25.29
#